data_AF-A0A6V8E2J3-F1
#
_entry.id   AF-A0A6V8E2J3-F1
#
_cell.length_a   1.000
_cell.length_b   1.000
_cell.length_c   1.000
_cell.angle_alpha   90.00
_cell.angle_beta   90.00
_cell.angle_gamma   90.00
#
_symmetry.space_group_name_H-M   'P 1'
#
loop_
_entity.id
_entity.type
_entity.pdbx_description
1 polymer ?
#
loop_
_entity_poly.entity_id
_entity_poly.type
_entity_poly.pdbx_seq_one_letter_code
_entity_poly.pdbx_strand_id
1 'polypeptide(L)'
;MPEENDEEWMKYASAGFGQTNYSLWEEGVEEEKSEPEVEQLGLDLPEQLATHMEEIPRAPNPAGLKHLVRIGCCDFCLGRLGGKKRYEQTIEESGVEIRQSVVEANSHLANIREEIPLCPFCENLFEETELLADIIYDSIEPYEIKRLQIGTRFPKDQIEAEDTERKRYAATGSDGLKTGLVAEIARNLNQRLEGVKLVNEKPHVLALIDVLTLTVELDVRAHYIYGRYRKLERGIPQTRWPCRACKGRGCEKCNNTGLQYESSVQDLIGNPILEVLDAPEHSFHGMGREDIDVRCMGRGRPFVIELKEPKLRSCDYQQLENLINEKAAGAIEVSDLRNSNRSEVVRIKDTPAEKSYTIRFKLQPMNESEYNVITAPLDLTKQDKNSHKRRPRRGDKRKDNTTPLPTEIITEDSGYNEEDLSKLKKAELEAICVENNLKKAGKKSELIERILAMPTPGSICFDLPNSETIKTTIMSLEGTKLAQRTPDRVAHRRADLIRRREVITVHEPLIEIMEDGSTEVEITLRCESGTYVKETIHGDNGRTQPSVASLLKAKCEVMWLDVGDIHAD
;
A
#
# COMPACT_ATOMS: atom_id res chain seq x y z
N MET A 1 6.50 20.89 15.39
CA MET A 1 6.81 20.95 13.95
C MET A 1 8.25 20.54 13.80
N PRO A 2 8.46 19.32 13.29
CA PRO A 2 9.33 19.18 12.12
C PRO A 2 8.76 18.11 11.18
N GLU A 3 8.26 18.50 10.00
CA GLU A 3 7.90 17.56 8.92
C GLU A 3 8.39 18.05 7.53
N GLU A 4 9.19 19.12 7.46
CA GLU A 4 9.65 19.66 6.17
C GLU A 4 11.01 19.14 5.70
N ASN A 5 11.73 18.33 6.50
CA ASN A 5 13.10 17.90 6.14
C ASN A 5 13.18 16.55 5.40
N ASP A 6 12.13 15.73 5.45
CA ASP A 6 12.14 14.39 4.84
C ASP A 6 11.77 14.44 3.33
N GLU A 7 11.14 15.52 2.86
CA GLU A 7 10.80 15.69 1.43
C GLU A 7 11.99 16.13 0.56
N GLU A 8 13.07 16.65 1.17
CA GLU A 8 14.25 17.11 0.44
C GLU A 8 15.12 15.95 -0.07
N TRP A 9 15.06 14.79 0.60
CA TRP A 9 15.86 13.60 0.25
C TRP A 9 15.45 12.96 -1.09
N MET A 10 14.17 13.07 -1.46
CA MET A 10 13.62 12.49 -2.70
C MET A 10 14.00 13.27 -3.97
N LYS A 11 14.49 14.52 -3.84
CA LYS A 11 14.88 15.35 -4.98
C LYS A 11 16.29 15.05 -5.51
N TYR A 12 17.09 14.28 -4.77
CA TYR A 12 18.50 14.00 -5.13
C TYR A 12 18.70 12.65 -5.84
N ALA A 13 17.64 11.86 -6.03
CA ALA A 13 17.67 10.66 -6.87
C ALA A 13 17.32 11.02 -8.32
N SER A 14 18.30 10.99 -9.22
CA SER A 14 18.11 11.19 -10.67
C SER A 14 17.83 9.90 -11.45
N ALA A 15 17.60 8.78 -10.76
CA ALA A 15 16.96 7.64 -11.38
C ALA A 15 15.45 7.90 -11.37
N GLY A 16 14.83 7.92 -12.56
CA GLY A 16 13.38 7.83 -12.71
C GLY A 16 12.88 6.49 -12.13
N PHE A 17 12.83 6.41 -10.82
CA PHE A 17 12.36 5.27 -10.06
C PHE A 17 11.18 5.78 -9.24
N GLY A 18 9.98 5.59 -9.78
CA GLY A 18 8.74 5.79 -9.02
C GLY A 18 7.85 6.98 -9.38
N GLN A 19 8.10 7.71 -10.47
CA GLN A 19 7.10 8.64 -11.03
C GLN A 19 6.77 8.28 -12.48
N THR A 20 5.84 7.35 -12.67
CA THR A 20 5.03 7.35 -13.89
C THR A 20 4.05 8.50 -13.78
N ASN A 21 4.51 9.70 -14.11
CA ASN A 21 3.64 10.86 -14.25
C ASN A 21 3.01 10.78 -15.66
N TYR A 22 1.99 9.94 -15.79
CA TYR A 22 1.12 9.96 -16.97
C TYR A 22 0.16 11.13 -16.80
N SER A 23 0.63 12.35 -17.10
CA SER A 23 -0.23 13.53 -17.23
C SER A 23 -0.60 13.68 -18.71
N LEU A 24 -1.80 13.24 -19.05
CA LEU A 24 -2.34 13.14 -20.41
C LEU A 24 -3.00 14.46 -20.88
N TRP A 25 -2.55 15.62 -20.39
CA TRP A 25 -3.22 16.92 -20.59
C TRP A 25 -2.31 18.17 -20.55
N GLU A 26 -1.12 18.14 -21.16
CA GLU A 26 -0.37 19.38 -21.46
C GLU A 26 0.19 19.33 -22.89
N GLU A 27 -0.70 19.46 -23.88
CA GLU A 27 -0.32 20.07 -25.17
C GLU A 27 -0.36 21.59 -24.98
N GLY A 28 0.81 22.21 -24.91
CA GLY A 28 0.94 23.66 -24.70
C GLY A 28 2.32 24.15 -25.10
N VAL A 29 2.48 24.43 -26.39
CA VAL A 29 3.41 25.36 -27.05
C VAL A 29 4.55 25.92 -26.17
N GLU A 30 5.77 25.45 -26.40
CA GLU A 30 6.99 26.14 -25.95
C GLU A 30 7.24 27.35 -26.87
N GLU A 31 6.98 28.56 -26.37
CA GLU A 31 7.52 29.80 -26.93
C GLU A 31 8.89 30.08 -26.31
N GLU A 32 9.93 30.13 -27.14
CA GLU A 32 11.26 30.62 -26.78
C GLU A 32 11.17 32.07 -26.28
N LYS A 33 11.54 32.30 -25.02
CA LYS A 33 11.81 33.66 -24.51
C LYS A 33 13.32 33.89 -24.51
N SER A 34 13.75 34.71 -25.46
CA SER A 34 15.05 35.39 -25.45
C SER A 34 15.11 36.40 -24.30
N GLU A 35 16.11 36.29 -23.43
CA GLU A 35 16.46 37.37 -22.48
C GLU A 35 17.41 38.38 -23.13
N PRO A 36 17.32 39.68 -22.80
CA PRO A 36 18.05 40.75 -23.47
C PRO A 36 19.49 40.90 -22.97
N GLU A 37 20.37 41.32 -23.89
CA GLU A 37 21.74 41.78 -23.62
C GLU A 37 21.75 42.87 -22.54
N VAL A 38 22.63 42.70 -21.54
CA VAL A 38 22.99 43.76 -20.60
C VAL A 38 24.33 44.35 -21.05
N GLU A 39 24.27 45.56 -21.61
CA GLU A 39 25.44 46.43 -21.80
C GLU A 39 26.05 46.75 -20.42
N GLN A 40 27.32 46.38 -20.20
CA GLN A 40 28.08 46.85 -19.05
C GLN A 40 29.32 47.63 -19.49
N LEU A 41 29.14 48.95 -19.40
CA LEU A 41 30.07 50.06 -19.38
C LEU A 41 31.55 49.72 -19.10
N GLY A 42 32.40 50.26 -19.97
CA GLY A 42 33.86 50.21 -19.89
C GLY A 42 34.42 50.84 -18.61
N LEU A 43 35.27 50.06 -17.95
CA LEU A 43 36.24 50.49 -16.96
C LEU A 43 37.60 50.02 -17.45
N ASP A 44 38.36 50.95 -18.02
CA ASP A 44 39.77 50.77 -18.38
C ASP A 44 40.58 50.40 -17.12
N LEU A 45 41.01 49.14 -17.05
CA LEU A 45 42.10 48.70 -16.16
C LEU A 45 43.28 48.22 -17.02
N PRO A 46 44.53 48.45 -16.59
CA PRO A 46 45.70 48.47 -17.47
C PRO A 46 46.03 47.10 -18.07
N GLU A 47 46.29 47.08 -19.37
CA GLU A 47 46.97 45.98 -20.08
C GLU A 47 48.29 45.64 -19.39
N GLN A 48 48.34 44.54 -18.63
CA GLN A 48 49.57 43.80 -18.38
C GLN A 48 49.29 42.40 -17.81
N LEU A 49 49.85 41.39 -18.49
CA LEU A 49 49.81 39.95 -18.25
C LEU A 49 48.60 39.18 -18.82
N ALA A 50 48.37 39.34 -20.12
CA ALA A 50 47.97 38.19 -20.93
C ALA A 50 49.09 37.14 -20.84
N THR A 51 48.97 36.22 -19.90
CA THR A 51 49.64 34.93 -20.06
C THR A 51 49.08 34.34 -21.34
N HIS A 52 49.96 34.11 -22.29
CA HIS A 52 49.67 33.45 -23.55
C HIS A 52 49.23 32.02 -23.22
N MET A 53 47.99 31.83 -22.78
CA MET A 53 47.37 30.53 -22.70
C MET A 53 47.17 30.10 -24.14
N GLU A 54 48.16 29.41 -24.71
CA GLU A 54 47.97 28.64 -25.93
C GLU A 54 46.73 27.78 -25.70
N GLU A 55 45.67 28.03 -26.48
CA GLU A 55 44.49 27.18 -26.49
C GLU A 55 44.93 25.80 -26.95
N ILE A 56 45.08 24.88 -25.98
CA ILE A 56 45.47 23.51 -26.26
C ILE A 56 44.36 22.89 -27.12
N PRO A 57 44.70 22.35 -28.31
CA PRO A 57 43.70 21.75 -29.17
C PRO A 57 43.14 20.49 -28.51
N ARG A 58 41.83 20.23 -28.72
CA ARG A 58 41.16 19.04 -28.20
C ARG A 58 41.75 17.75 -28.79
N ALA A 59 41.72 16.66 -28.03
CA ALA A 59 41.89 15.33 -28.60
C ALA A 59 40.85 15.12 -29.74
N PRO A 60 41.15 14.36 -30.81
CA PRO A 60 42.26 13.43 -31.01
C PRO A 60 43.56 14.05 -31.58
N ASN A 61 43.69 15.39 -31.63
CA ASN A 61 44.89 16.05 -32.15
C ASN A 61 46.14 15.63 -31.33
N PRO A 62 47.29 15.29 -31.95
CA PRO A 62 48.52 14.92 -31.22
C PRO A 62 48.95 15.89 -30.11
N ALA A 63 48.73 17.19 -30.28
CA ALA A 63 49.03 18.18 -29.23
C ALA A 63 48.08 18.07 -28.02
N GLY A 64 46.80 17.76 -28.25
CA GLY A 64 45.82 17.47 -27.20
C GLY A 64 46.11 16.16 -26.46
N LEU A 65 46.47 15.10 -27.20
CA LEU A 65 46.89 13.82 -26.61
C LEU A 65 48.16 13.98 -25.76
N LYS A 66 49.14 14.77 -26.23
CA LYS A 66 50.34 15.13 -25.46
C LYS A 66 49.99 15.86 -24.17
N HIS A 67 49.01 16.77 -24.21
CA HIS A 67 48.54 17.46 -23.02
C HIS A 67 47.90 16.50 -22.01
N LEU A 68 47.02 15.59 -22.46
CA LEU A 68 46.38 14.59 -21.60
C LEU A 68 47.41 13.69 -20.89
N VAL A 69 48.48 13.26 -21.58
CA VAL A 69 49.57 12.50 -20.96
C VAL A 69 50.35 13.36 -19.97
N ARG A 70 50.61 14.63 -20.31
CA ARG A 70 51.36 15.57 -19.45
C ARG A 70 50.67 15.88 -18.12
N ILE A 71 49.34 15.96 -18.11
CA ILE A 71 48.56 16.22 -16.88
C ILE A 71 48.42 14.97 -15.99
N GLY A 72 48.97 13.82 -16.40
CA GLY A 72 48.94 12.59 -15.61
C GLY A 72 47.67 11.76 -15.78
N CYS A 73 46.97 11.84 -16.93
CA CYS A 73 45.81 10.97 -17.18
C CYS A 73 46.17 9.50 -17.07
N CYS A 74 45.30 8.68 -16.47
CA CYS A 74 45.43 7.22 -16.48
C CYS A 74 45.15 6.62 -17.86
N ASP A 75 45.56 5.38 -18.09
CA ASP A 75 45.43 4.70 -19.39
C ASP A 75 43.98 4.53 -19.81
N PHE A 76 43.10 4.14 -18.89
CA PHE A 76 41.65 4.10 -19.13
C PHE A 76 41.08 5.45 -19.57
N CYS A 77 41.46 6.54 -18.90
CA CYS A 77 40.98 7.88 -19.26
C CYS A 77 41.61 8.38 -20.58
N LEU A 78 42.85 7.98 -20.90
CA LEU A 78 43.44 8.26 -22.22
C LEU A 78 42.67 7.56 -23.35
N GLY A 79 42.28 6.31 -23.17
CA GLY A 79 41.44 5.59 -24.13
C GLY A 79 40.05 6.19 -24.27
N ARG A 80 39.43 6.60 -23.15
CA ARG A 80 38.09 7.22 -23.11
C ARG A 80 38.06 8.61 -23.74
N LEU A 81 39.06 9.45 -23.46
CA LEU A 81 39.11 10.85 -23.87
C LEU A 81 39.85 11.06 -25.20
N GLY A 82 40.70 10.13 -25.60
CA GLY A 82 41.60 10.26 -26.75
C GLY A 82 40.97 10.02 -28.12
N GLY A 83 39.77 9.44 -28.18
CA GLY A 83 38.95 9.34 -29.40
C GLY A 83 39.47 8.41 -30.51
N LYS A 84 40.60 7.71 -30.30
CA LYS A 84 41.17 6.75 -31.27
C LYS A 84 40.88 5.32 -30.84
N LYS A 85 39.74 4.76 -31.28
CA LYS A 85 39.36 3.37 -31.00
C LYS A 85 39.30 2.55 -32.29
N ARG A 86 40.01 1.42 -32.33
CA ARG A 86 39.83 0.40 -33.37
C ARG A 86 38.64 -0.51 -33.03
N TYR A 87 38.07 -1.16 -34.04
CA TYR A 87 37.01 -2.14 -33.83
C TYR A 87 37.53 -3.29 -32.93
N GLU A 88 36.77 -3.66 -31.89
CA GLU A 88 37.08 -4.71 -30.88
C GLU A 88 38.19 -4.44 -29.85
N GLN A 89 38.89 -3.29 -29.89
CA GLN A 89 39.90 -2.95 -28.88
C GLN A 89 39.27 -2.48 -27.56
N THR A 90 39.84 -2.86 -26.41
CA THR A 90 39.41 -2.36 -25.10
C THR A 90 39.80 -0.90 -24.89
N ILE A 91 39.14 -0.21 -23.96
CA ILE A 91 39.44 1.20 -23.65
C ILE A 91 40.85 1.32 -23.07
N GLU A 92 41.26 0.38 -22.21
CA GLU A 92 42.59 0.34 -21.62
C GLU A 92 43.69 0.18 -22.67
N GLU A 93 43.57 -0.81 -23.56
CA GLU A 93 44.55 -1.08 -24.62
C GLU A 93 44.72 0.12 -25.56
N SER A 94 43.61 0.80 -25.90
CA SER A 94 43.65 2.05 -26.68
C SER A 94 44.41 3.15 -25.95
N GLY A 95 44.21 3.28 -24.64
CA GLY A 95 44.94 4.21 -23.80
C GLY A 95 46.45 3.95 -23.75
N VAL A 96 46.84 2.68 -23.63
CA VAL A 96 48.25 2.26 -23.65
C VAL A 96 48.89 2.57 -25.00
N GLU A 97 48.21 2.28 -26.12
CA GLU A 97 48.70 2.60 -27.47
C GLU A 97 48.88 4.12 -27.66
N ILE A 98 47.93 4.93 -27.18
CA ILE A 98 48.02 6.39 -27.21
C ILE A 98 49.22 6.87 -26.39
N ARG A 99 49.42 6.33 -25.18
CA ARG A 99 50.56 6.69 -24.34
C ARG A 99 51.87 6.33 -25.01
N GLN A 100 52.00 5.11 -25.54
CA GLN A 100 53.21 4.65 -26.23
C GLN A 100 53.53 5.57 -27.41
N SER A 101 52.55 5.90 -28.25
CA SER A 101 52.73 6.82 -29.39
C SER A 101 53.22 8.22 -28.96
N VAL A 102 52.73 8.74 -27.83
CA VAL A 102 53.15 10.05 -27.30
C VAL A 102 54.56 10.01 -26.69
N VAL A 103 54.89 8.91 -25.99
CA VAL A 103 56.20 8.70 -25.35
C VAL A 103 57.29 8.45 -26.39
N GLU A 104 57.01 7.67 -27.44
CA GLU A 104 57.93 7.49 -28.58
C GLU A 104 58.29 8.82 -29.24
N ALA A 105 57.33 9.75 -29.36
CA ALA A 105 57.56 11.07 -29.88
C ALA A 105 58.24 12.03 -28.88
N ASN A 106 58.18 11.75 -27.58
CA ASN A 106 58.70 12.62 -26.52
C ASN A 106 59.23 11.80 -25.33
N SER A 107 60.52 11.47 -25.34
CA SER A 107 61.18 10.65 -24.31
C SER A 107 61.10 11.21 -22.88
N HIS A 108 60.91 12.53 -22.73
CA HIS A 108 60.76 13.19 -21.43
C HIS A 108 59.42 12.88 -20.71
N LEU A 109 58.43 12.32 -21.41
CA LEU A 109 57.09 12.08 -20.87
C LEU A 109 56.90 10.66 -20.28
N ALA A 110 57.94 9.83 -20.29
CA ALA A 110 57.86 8.43 -19.87
C ALA A 110 57.54 8.25 -18.37
N ASN A 111 58.06 9.12 -17.50
CA ASN A 111 57.96 8.95 -16.04
C ASN A 111 56.88 9.84 -15.38
N ILE A 112 56.00 10.49 -16.15
CA ILE A 112 55.03 11.45 -15.58
C ILE A 112 54.10 10.81 -14.54
N ARG A 113 53.74 9.53 -14.71
CA ARG A 113 52.92 8.78 -13.73
C ARG A 113 53.61 8.61 -12.37
N GLU A 114 54.94 8.61 -12.33
CA GLU A 114 55.70 8.56 -11.07
C GLU A 114 55.71 9.93 -10.39
N GLU A 115 55.67 11.02 -11.17
CA GLU A 115 55.64 12.40 -10.66
C GLU A 115 54.22 12.86 -10.26
N ILE A 116 53.20 12.42 -11.01
CA ILE A 116 51.79 12.73 -10.78
C ILE A 116 51.02 11.40 -10.70
N PRO A 117 50.84 10.85 -9.49
CA PRO A 117 50.23 9.53 -9.32
C PRO A 117 48.71 9.54 -9.49
N LEU A 118 48.05 10.68 -9.25
CA LEU A 118 46.59 10.82 -9.29
C LEU A 118 46.11 11.33 -10.65
N CYS A 119 45.24 10.55 -11.30
CA CYS A 119 44.58 10.98 -12.53
C CYS A 119 43.63 12.17 -12.26
N PRO A 120 43.74 13.31 -12.98
CA PRO A 120 42.87 14.48 -12.79
C PRO A 120 41.39 14.25 -13.11
N PHE A 121 41.07 13.18 -13.85
CA PHE A 121 39.71 12.91 -14.31
C PHE A 121 38.98 11.87 -13.46
N CYS A 122 39.69 10.87 -12.95
CA CYS A 122 39.07 9.72 -12.28
C CYS A 122 39.67 9.41 -10.91
N GLU A 123 40.73 10.12 -10.48
CA GLU A 123 41.40 9.88 -9.19
C GLU A 123 41.80 8.41 -8.97
N ASN A 124 42.18 7.72 -10.05
CA ASN A 124 42.54 6.29 -10.13
C ASN A 124 41.43 5.27 -9.84
N LEU A 125 40.17 5.70 -9.80
CA LEU A 125 39.02 4.80 -9.62
C LEU A 125 38.93 3.65 -10.63
N PHE A 126 39.43 3.84 -11.86
CA PHE A 126 39.43 2.77 -12.87
C PHE A 126 40.37 1.61 -12.53
N GLU A 127 41.43 1.85 -11.73
CA GLU A 127 42.38 0.82 -11.30
C GLU A 127 41.74 -0.14 -10.29
N GLU A 128 40.71 0.31 -9.57
CA GLU A 128 39.99 -0.47 -8.56
C GLU A 128 38.76 -1.17 -9.13
N THR A 129 38.50 -1.09 -10.45
CA THR A 129 37.32 -1.68 -11.09
C THR A 129 37.27 -3.20 -10.98
N GLU A 130 38.42 -3.87 -10.90
CA GLU A 130 38.49 -5.31 -10.69
C GLU A 130 38.06 -5.68 -9.26
N LEU A 131 38.58 -4.96 -8.25
CA LEU A 131 38.19 -5.13 -6.85
C LEU A 131 36.69 -4.87 -6.63
N LEU A 132 36.16 -3.82 -7.26
CA LEU A 132 34.72 -3.54 -7.19
C LEU A 132 33.89 -4.67 -7.82
N ALA A 133 34.36 -5.26 -8.92
CA ALA A 133 33.70 -6.42 -9.52
C ALA A 133 33.77 -7.67 -8.61
N ASP A 134 34.89 -7.88 -7.90
CA ASP A 134 35.02 -8.94 -6.88
C ASP A 134 33.99 -8.75 -5.76
N ILE A 135 33.94 -7.56 -5.17
CA ILE A 135 33.01 -7.24 -4.06
C ILE A 135 31.56 -7.44 -4.49
N ILE A 136 31.20 -7.01 -5.71
CA ILE A 136 29.85 -7.21 -6.26
C ILE A 136 29.56 -8.70 -6.46
N TYR A 137 30.52 -9.47 -6.99
CA TYR A 137 30.36 -10.90 -7.21
C TYR A 137 30.12 -11.65 -5.90
N ASP A 138 30.96 -11.41 -4.88
CA ASP A 138 30.83 -12.02 -3.55
C ASP A 138 29.51 -11.66 -2.87
N SER A 139 29.06 -10.41 -3.04
CA SER A 139 27.79 -9.94 -2.48
C SER A 139 26.58 -10.57 -3.17
N ILE A 140 26.72 -10.97 -4.44
CA ILE A 140 25.64 -11.53 -5.28
C ILE A 140 25.57 -13.06 -5.20
N GLU A 141 26.66 -13.75 -4.88
CA GLU A 141 26.73 -15.22 -4.77
C GLU A 141 25.53 -15.87 -4.02
N PRO A 142 25.02 -15.33 -2.90
CA PRO A 142 23.87 -15.93 -2.21
C PRO A 142 22.52 -15.73 -2.90
N TYR A 143 22.42 -14.90 -3.96
CA TYR A 143 21.17 -14.52 -4.61
C TYR A 143 21.01 -15.17 -5.99
N GLU A 144 19.83 -15.74 -6.26
CA GLU A 144 19.48 -16.21 -7.59
C GLU A 144 19.05 -15.03 -8.48
N ILE A 145 19.99 -14.51 -9.27
CA ILE A 145 19.76 -13.35 -10.15
C ILE A 145 19.82 -13.70 -11.64
N LYS A 146 18.93 -13.05 -12.40
CA LYS A 146 18.92 -13.09 -13.88
C LYS A 146 19.06 -11.70 -14.49
N ARG A 147 18.64 -10.66 -13.74
CA ARG A 147 18.67 -9.26 -14.17
C ARG A 147 19.31 -8.40 -13.08
N LEU A 148 20.46 -7.82 -13.39
CA LEU A 148 21.23 -6.96 -12.50
C LEU A 148 21.26 -5.55 -13.07
N GLN A 149 21.14 -4.54 -12.22
CA GLN A 149 21.43 -3.15 -12.57
C GLN A 149 22.60 -2.67 -11.71
N ILE A 150 23.50 -1.92 -12.33
CA ILE A 150 24.62 -1.28 -11.62
C ILE A 150 24.30 0.21 -11.54
N GLY A 151 24.31 0.74 -10.34
CA GLY A 151 24.23 2.16 -10.05
C GLY A 151 25.48 2.62 -9.33
N THR A 152 25.91 3.84 -9.61
CA THR A 152 27.10 4.44 -9.00
C THR A 152 26.72 5.77 -8.39
N ARG A 153 27.12 6.00 -7.14
CA ARG A 153 26.97 7.25 -6.42
C ARG A 153 28.30 8.00 -6.49
N PHE A 154 28.28 9.15 -7.14
CA PHE A 154 29.42 10.06 -7.25
C PHE A 154 29.10 11.37 -6.52
N PRO A 155 30.10 12.03 -5.90
CA PRO A 155 30.01 13.42 -5.51
C PRO A 155 29.73 14.30 -6.73
N LYS A 156 28.89 15.33 -6.54
CA LYS A 156 28.58 16.29 -7.63
C LYS A 156 29.82 17.03 -8.09
N ASP A 157 30.65 17.47 -7.15
CA ASP A 157 31.89 18.21 -7.40
C ASP A 157 32.83 17.44 -8.33
N GLN A 158 32.95 16.12 -8.13
CA GLN A 158 33.80 15.26 -8.95
C GLN A 158 33.26 15.13 -10.38
N ILE A 159 31.93 14.98 -10.56
CA ILE A 159 31.30 14.94 -11.88
C ILE A 159 31.45 16.28 -12.60
N GLU A 160 31.23 17.39 -11.90
CA GLU A 160 31.31 18.73 -12.48
C GLU A 160 32.74 19.10 -12.90
N ALA A 161 33.73 18.76 -12.06
CA ALA A 161 35.14 18.93 -12.38
C ALA A 161 35.52 18.10 -13.62
N GLU A 162 35.15 16.81 -13.63
CA GLU A 162 35.44 15.93 -14.77
C GLU A 162 34.78 16.40 -16.06
N ASP A 163 33.51 16.82 -16.01
CA ASP A 163 32.78 17.31 -17.18
C ASP A 163 33.38 18.59 -17.75
N THR A 164 33.86 19.48 -16.88
CA THR A 164 34.51 20.72 -17.28
C THR A 164 35.84 20.44 -18.00
N GLU A 165 36.69 19.58 -17.43
CA GLU A 165 37.96 19.21 -18.04
C GLU A 165 37.76 18.38 -19.33
N ARG A 166 36.76 17.49 -19.35
CA ARG A 166 36.39 16.71 -20.54
C ARG A 166 35.94 17.62 -21.68
N LYS A 167 35.11 18.62 -21.41
CA LYS A 167 34.70 19.61 -22.43
C LYS A 167 35.86 20.43 -22.96
N ARG A 168 36.90 20.67 -22.16
CA ARG A 168 38.09 21.44 -22.58
C ARG A 168 39.06 20.63 -23.43
N TYR A 169 39.38 19.40 -23.05
CA TYR A 169 40.50 18.65 -23.64
C TYR A 169 40.13 17.36 -24.38
N ALA A 170 38.96 16.77 -24.11
CA ALA A 170 38.60 15.47 -24.65
C ALA A 170 38.07 15.51 -26.08
N ALA A 171 38.09 14.35 -26.73
CA ALA A 171 37.49 14.15 -28.02
C ALA A 171 35.96 14.30 -27.97
N THR A 172 35.41 14.81 -29.07
CA THR A 172 33.96 14.93 -29.28
C THR A 172 33.32 13.54 -29.19
N GLY A 173 32.31 13.40 -28.32
CA GLY A 173 31.63 12.12 -28.09
C GLY A 173 32.28 11.21 -27.05
N SER A 174 33.27 11.69 -26.28
CA SER A 174 33.80 10.95 -25.13
C SER A 174 32.71 10.68 -24.08
N ASP A 175 32.65 9.44 -23.58
CA ASP A 175 31.77 9.06 -22.48
C ASP A 175 32.12 9.81 -21.19
N GLY A 176 31.15 10.10 -20.34
CA GLY A 176 31.39 10.69 -19.01
C GLY A 176 31.98 9.69 -18.03
N LEU A 177 32.53 10.17 -16.90
CA LEU A 177 33.16 9.31 -15.89
C LEU A 177 32.22 8.19 -15.42
N LYS A 178 30.96 8.54 -15.14
CA LYS A 178 29.93 7.62 -14.67
C LYS A 178 29.63 6.49 -15.66
N THR A 179 29.41 6.83 -16.93
CA THR A 179 29.06 5.83 -17.96
C THR A 179 30.26 4.94 -18.28
N GLY A 180 31.47 5.51 -18.31
CA GLY A 180 32.71 4.77 -18.47
C GLY A 180 32.93 3.75 -17.34
N LEU A 181 32.76 4.16 -16.08
CA LEU A 181 32.95 3.27 -14.93
C LEU A 181 31.93 2.12 -14.94
N VAL A 182 30.65 2.41 -15.15
CA VAL A 182 29.59 1.38 -15.20
C VAL A 182 29.86 0.39 -16.32
N ALA A 183 30.30 0.85 -17.50
CA ALA A 183 30.62 -0.02 -18.63
C ALA A 183 31.80 -0.96 -18.34
N GLU A 184 32.83 -0.46 -17.64
CA GLU A 184 34.00 -1.27 -17.30
C GLU A 184 33.68 -2.32 -16.23
N ILE A 185 32.98 -1.94 -15.17
CA ILE A 185 32.52 -2.87 -14.13
C ILE A 185 31.58 -3.91 -14.75
N ALA A 186 30.68 -3.50 -15.64
CA ALA A 186 29.80 -4.40 -16.39
C ALA A 186 30.57 -5.42 -17.21
N ARG A 187 31.66 -5.02 -17.87
CA ARG A 187 32.52 -5.91 -18.65
C ARG A 187 33.18 -6.97 -17.76
N ASN A 188 33.79 -6.54 -16.64
CA ASN A 188 34.43 -7.44 -15.69
C ASN A 188 33.44 -8.41 -15.05
N LEU A 189 32.23 -7.95 -14.71
CA LEU A 189 31.17 -8.79 -14.18
C LEU A 189 30.64 -9.81 -15.20
N ASN A 190 30.46 -9.42 -16.47
CA ASN A 190 30.00 -10.35 -17.51
C ASN A 190 31.00 -11.49 -17.79
N GLN A 191 32.29 -11.28 -17.55
CA GLN A 191 33.29 -12.35 -17.65
C GLN A 191 33.18 -13.37 -16.51
N ARG A 192 32.65 -12.95 -15.36
CA ARG A 192 32.58 -13.75 -14.12
C ARG A 192 31.20 -14.38 -13.90
N LEU A 193 30.15 -13.75 -14.43
CA LEU A 193 28.76 -14.19 -14.27
C LEU A 193 28.23 -14.78 -15.58
N GLU A 194 28.10 -16.10 -15.64
CA GLU A 194 27.40 -16.76 -16.74
C GLU A 194 25.87 -16.66 -16.56
N GLY A 195 25.18 -16.05 -17.52
CA GLY A 195 23.71 -16.06 -17.60
C GLY A 195 22.98 -14.87 -16.94
N VAL A 196 23.70 -13.92 -16.32
CA VAL A 196 23.12 -12.68 -15.79
C VAL A 196 23.07 -11.61 -16.88
N LYS A 197 21.90 -11.01 -17.10
CA LYS A 197 21.76 -9.86 -18.02
C LYS A 197 21.81 -8.56 -17.23
N LEU A 198 22.63 -7.62 -17.69
CA LEU A 198 22.60 -6.25 -17.20
C LEU A 198 21.44 -5.49 -17.85
N VAL A 199 20.51 -4.99 -17.03
CA VAL A 199 19.27 -4.37 -17.52
C VAL A 199 18.98 -3.10 -16.73
N ASN A 200 18.62 -2.02 -17.42
CA ASN A 200 18.22 -0.75 -16.80
C ASN A 200 16.76 -0.76 -16.31
N GLU A 201 15.91 -1.56 -16.97
CA GLU A 201 14.50 -1.69 -16.63
C GLU A 201 14.21 -2.99 -15.86
N LYS A 202 13.46 -2.85 -14.77
CA LYS A 202 12.98 -3.98 -13.94
C LYS A 202 14.10 -4.97 -13.52
N PRO A 203 15.18 -4.48 -12.88
CA PRO A 203 16.18 -5.36 -12.30
C PRO A 203 15.60 -6.21 -11.17
N HIS A 204 16.24 -7.35 -10.90
CA HIS A 204 16.01 -8.12 -9.68
C HIS A 204 16.82 -7.54 -8.52
N VAL A 205 18.06 -7.12 -8.81
CA VAL A 205 18.98 -6.52 -7.84
C VAL A 205 19.58 -5.27 -8.47
N LEU A 206 19.63 -4.20 -7.69
CA LEU A 206 20.37 -2.98 -8.01
C LEU A 206 21.60 -2.94 -7.09
N ALA A 207 22.79 -3.05 -7.67
CA ALA A 207 24.04 -2.85 -6.96
C ALA A 207 24.39 -1.36 -7.00
N LEU A 208 24.31 -0.69 -5.86
CA LEU A 208 24.71 0.70 -5.68
C LEU A 208 26.14 0.76 -5.15
N ILE A 209 27.04 1.31 -5.96
CA ILE A 209 28.44 1.48 -5.61
C ILE A 209 28.65 2.91 -5.12
N ASP A 210 29.12 3.07 -3.88
CA ASP A 210 29.58 4.36 -3.39
C ASP A 210 31.06 4.53 -3.71
N VAL A 211 31.36 5.47 -4.60
CA VAL A 211 32.71 5.72 -5.12
C VAL A 211 33.64 6.29 -4.06
N LEU A 212 33.11 6.99 -3.04
CA LEU A 212 33.93 7.57 -1.98
C LEU A 212 34.45 6.53 -0.99
N THR A 213 33.62 5.54 -0.68
CA THR A 213 33.89 4.53 0.34
C THR A 213 34.25 3.16 -0.24
N LEU A 214 34.12 3.01 -1.57
CA LEU A 214 34.28 1.75 -2.31
C LEU A 214 33.41 0.61 -1.78
N THR A 215 32.29 0.97 -1.15
CA THR A 215 31.31 0.00 -0.65
C THR A 215 30.23 -0.27 -1.70
N VAL A 216 29.67 -1.47 -1.65
CA VAL A 216 28.59 -1.92 -2.52
C VAL A 216 27.37 -2.23 -1.66
N GLU A 217 26.29 -1.49 -1.88
CA GLU A 217 24.97 -1.76 -1.29
C GLU A 217 24.10 -2.49 -2.32
N LEU A 218 23.47 -3.59 -1.91
CA LEU A 218 22.53 -4.32 -2.76
C LEU A 218 21.09 -3.98 -2.38
N ASP A 219 20.35 -3.36 -3.30
CA ASP A 219 18.90 -3.22 -3.19
C ASP A 219 18.21 -4.36 -3.96
N VAL A 220 17.66 -5.32 -3.21
CA VAL A 220 17.00 -6.51 -3.75
C VAL A 220 15.51 -6.23 -3.90
N ARG A 221 15.03 -6.22 -5.14
CA ARG A 221 13.63 -5.91 -5.44
C ARG A 221 12.68 -6.98 -4.90
N ALA A 222 11.62 -6.57 -4.22
CA ALA A 222 10.59 -7.48 -3.75
C ALA A 222 10.02 -8.39 -4.87
N HIS A 223 9.70 -9.63 -4.51
CA HIS A 223 9.02 -10.58 -5.38
C HIS A 223 7.53 -10.64 -5.04
N TYR A 224 6.68 -10.67 -6.06
CA TYR A 224 5.23 -10.63 -5.89
C TYR A 224 4.64 -11.92 -6.43
N ILE A 225 3.81 -12.59 -5.63
CA ILE A 225 3.10 -13.80 -6.02
C ILE A 225 1.61 -13.54 -5.87
N TYR A 226 0.85 -13.78 -6.93
CA TYR A 226 -0.60 -13.72 -6.93
C TYR A 226 -1.18 -15.08 -6.57
N GLY A 227 -2.31 -15.10 -5.88
CA GLY A 227 -3.10 -16.30 -5.63
C GLY A 227 -4.54 -15.98 -5.27
N ARG A 228 -5.32 -17.04 -5.06
CA ARG A 228 -6.65 -16.97 -4.43
C ARG A 228 -6.65 -17.85 -3.19
N TYR A 229 -7.23 -17.34 -2.10
CA TYR A 229 -7.38 -18.12 -0.88
C TYR A 229 -8.85 -18.32 -0.52
N ARG A 230 -9.18 -19.52 -0.08
CA ARG A 230 -10.42 -19.86 0.61
C ARG A 230 -10.11 -19.96 2.09
N LYS A 231 -11.00 -19.43 2.91
CA LYS A 231 -10.91 -19.47 4.36
C LYS A 231 -12.06 -20.33 4.86
N LEU A 232 -11.76 -21.55 5.30
CA LEU A 232 -12.75 -22.55 5.70
C LEU A 232 -13.08 -22.45 7.19
N GLU A 233 -12.13 -22.00 8.01
CA GLU A 233 -12.28 -21.87 9.46
C GLU A 233 -12.70 -20.44 9.87
N ARG A 234 -13.60 -20.35 10.87
CA ARG A 234 -13.97 -19.08 11.53
C ARG A 234 -13.06 -18.85 12.74
N GLY A 235 -12.69 -17.60 13.01
CA GLY A 235 -11.80 -17.27 14.14
C GLY A 235 -10.40 -16.80 13.73
N ILE A 236 -10.06 -16.93 12.43
CA ILE A 236 -8.75 -16.54 11.91
C ILE A 236 -8.83 -15.14 11.24
N PRO A 237 -7.99 -14.17 11.64
CA PRO A 237 -7.90 -12.88 10.95
C PRO A 237 -7.21 -13.01 9.59
N GLN A 238 -7.54 -12.11 8.65
CA GLN A 238 -6.88 -12.08 7.34
C GLN A 238 -5.40 -11.68 7.44
N THR A 239 -5.09 -10.66 8.23
CA THR A 239 -3.72 -10.16 8.41
C THR A 239 -3.25 -10.39 9.84
N ARG A 240 -1.93 -10.39 10.07
CA ARG A 240 -1.35 -10.47 11.42
C ARG A 240 -1.81 -9.32 12.32
N TRP A 241 -2.18 -9.61 13.56
CA TRP A 241 -2.60 -8.61 14.54
C TRP A 241 -1.61 -8.60 15.71
N PRO A 242 -0.77 -7.55 15.84
CA PRO A 242 0.12 -7.45 16.98
C PRO A 242 -0.71 -7.26 18.26
N CYS A 243 -0.26 -7.88 19.35
CA CYS A 243 -0.92 -7.79 20.64
C CYS A 243 -1.03 -6.33 21.09
N ARG A 244 -2.24 -5.90 21.46
CA ARG A 244 -2.53 -4.50 21.85
C ARG A 244 -1.72 -4.03 23.07
N ALA A 245 -1.35 -4.95 23.96
CA ALA A 245 -0.60 -4.65 25.17
C ALA A 245 0.90 -4.46 24.90
N CYS A 246 1.54 -5.35 24.15
CA CYS A 246 2.99 -5.33 23.93
C CYS A 246 3.42 -4.72 22.58
N LYS A 247 2.46 -4.46 21.67
CA LYS A 247 2.69 -4.01 20.29
C LYS A 247 3.68 -4.88 19.51
N GLY A 248 3.62 -6.20 19.70
CA GLY A 248 4.50 -7.15 19.01
C GLY A 248 5.73 -7.62 19.78
N ARG A 249 6.03 -7.06 20.97
CA ARG A 249 7.24 -7.41 21.74
C ARG A 249 7.20 -8.74 22.52
N GLY A 250 6.02 -9.37 22.63
CA GLY A 250 5.77 -10.49 23.55
C GLY A 250 5.46 -10.01 24.97
N CYS A 251 4.40 -10.57 25.58
CA CYS A 251 4.08 -10.39 26.99
C CYS A 251 3.30 -11.60 27.51
N GLU A 252 3.12 -11.69 28.82
CA GLU A 252 2.32 -12.75 29.48
C GLU A 252 0.90 -12.85 28.91
N LYS A 253 0.30 -11.71 28.53
CA LYS A 253 -1.06 -11.67 27.98
C LYS A 253 -1.19 -12.33 26.59
N CYS A 254 -0.09 -12.43 25.84
CA CYS A 254 -0.05 -13.12 24.54
C CYS A 254 0.85 -14.35 24.58
N ASN A 255 1.13 -14.92 25.75
CA ASN A 255 2.02 -16.07 25.91
C ASN A 255 3.39 -15.86 25.22
N ASN A 256 3.94 -14.63 25.29
CA ASN A 256 5.19 -14.22 24.64
C ASN A 256 5.22 -14.30 23.10
N THR A 257 4.11 -14.59 22.42
CA THR A 257 4.04 -14.64 20.95
C THR A 257 4.08 -13.26 20.30
N GLY A 258 3.72 -12.20 21.04
CA GLY A 258 3.61 -10.85 20.52
C GLY A 258 2.37 -10.60 19.65
N LEU A 259 1.56 -11.63 19.38
CA LEU A 259 0.38 -11.59 18.52
C LEU A 259 -0.91 -11.64 19.34
N GLN A 260 -2.00 -11.07 18.82
CA GLN A 260 -3.32 -11.18 19.42
C GLN A 260 -4.02 -12.51 19.04
N TYR A 261 -3.75 -13.00 17.85
CA TYR A 261 -4.20 -14.30 17.34
C TYR A 261 -2.97 -15.06 16.86
N GLU A 262 -2.89 -16.36 17.17
CA GLU A 262 -1.71 -17.17 16.89
C GLU A 262 -1.50 -17.41 15.38
N SER A 263 -2.60 -17.55 14.63
CA SER A 263 -2.58 -17.75 13.19
C SER A 263 -3.33 -16.64 12.45
N SER A 264 -2.88 -16.34 11.24
CA SER A 264 -3.58 -15.47 10.29
C SER A 264 -3.48 -16.05 8.89
N VAL A 265 -4.42 -15.68 8.00
CA VAL A 265 -4.36 -16.12 6.59
C VAL A 265 -3.03 -15.69 5.96
N GLN A 266 -2.58 -14.47 6.26
CA GLN A 266 -1.28 -13.95 5.84
C GLN A 266 -0.11 -14.85 6.28
N ASP A 267 -0.10 -15.34 7.52
CA ASP A 267 1.03 -16.11 8.06
C ASP A 267 0.99 -17.58 7.57
N LEU A 268 -0.21 -18.15 7.45
CA LEU A 268 -0.41 -19.50 6.91
C LEU A 268 0.04 -19.61 5.45
N ILE A 269 -0.14 -18.55 4.66
CA ILE A 269 0.33 -18.48 3.27
C ILE A 269 1.79 -18.02 3.21
N GLY A 270 2.17 -17.02 4.02
CA GLY A 270 3.46 -16.36 3.93
C GLY A 270 4.62 -17.18 4.47
N ASN A 271 4.48 -17.81 5.63
CA ASN A 271 5.57 -18.55 6.26
C ASN A 271 6.12 -19.71 5.41
N PRO A 272 5.27 -20.56 4.77
CA PRO A 272 5.77 -21.59 3.86
C PRO A 272 6.56 -21.00 2.68
N ILE A 273 6.13 -19.85 2.17
CA ILE A 273 6.78 -19.17 1.05
C ILE A 273 8.13 -18.57 1.49
N LEU A 274 8.23 -18.02 2.72
CA LEU A 274 9.49 -17.52 3.26
C LEU A 274 10.54 -18.63 3.37
N GLU A 275 10.15 -19.82 3.84
CA GLU A 275 11.06 -20.97 3.96
C GLU A 275 11.59 -21.42 2.60
N VAL A 276 10.74 -21.42 1.56
CA VAL A 276 11.12 -21.87 0.21
C VAL A 276 11.99 -20.83 -0.52
N LEU A 277 11.67 -19.54 -0.38
CA LEU A 277 12.35 -18.46 -1.13
C LEU A 277 13.46 -17.76 -0.32
N ASP A 278 13.68 -18.18 0.93
CA ASP A 278 14.63 -17.62 1.90
C ASP A 278 14.56 -16.09 1.95
N ALA A 279 13.40 -15.58 2.36
CA ALA A 279 13.12 -14.16 2.50
C ALA A 279 12.90 -13.79 3.99
N PRO A 280 13.32 -12.60 4.44
CA PRO A 280 13.16 -12.17 5.84
C PRO A 280 11.71 -11.83 6.22
N GLU A 281 10.92 -11.24 5.31
CA GLU A 281 9.57 -10.76 5.64
C GLU A 281 8.63 -10.82 4.43
N HIS A 282 7.34 -11.06 4.71
CA HIS A 282 6.26 -10.92 3.73
C HIS A 282 5.26 -9.81 4.10
N SER A 283 4.64 -9.23 3.07
CA SER A 283 3.50 -8.31 3.16
C SER A 283 2.32 -8.86 2.34
N PHE A 284 1.11 -8.80 2.90
CA PHE A 284 -0.10 -9.37 2.29
C PHE A 284 -1.04 -8.28 1.77
N HIS A 285 -1.42 -8.38 0.49
CA HIS A 285 -2.32 -7.45 -0.18
C HIS A 285 -3.54 -8.18 -0.74
N GLY A 286 -4.65 -8.20 0.01
CA GLY A 286 -5.91 -8.84 -0.42
C GLY A 286 -6.90 -7.88 -1.12
N MET A 287 -7.76 -8.43 -1.97
CA MET A 287 -8.87 -7.71 -2.62
C MET A 287 -10.02 -7.43 -1.64
N GLY A 288 -9.81 -6.50 -0.71
CA GLY A 288 -10.70 -6.28 0.42
C GLY A 288 -10.44 -7.24 1.58
N ARG A 289 -11.30 -7.19 2.60
CA ARG A 289 -11.14 -7.95 3.85
C ARG A 289 -12.47 -8.51 4.32
N GLU A 290 -12.44 -9.70 4.89
CA GLU A 290 -13.53 -10.29 5.66
C GLU A 290 -13.30 -10.12 7.17
N ASP A 291 -14.38 -10.22 7.95
CA ASP A 291 -14.30 -10.26 9.40
C ASP A 291 -13.74 -11.62 9.87
N ILE A 292 -13.30 -11.67 11.12
CA ILE A 292 -12.63 -12.84 11.72
C ILE A 292 -13.56 -14.06 11.76
N ASP A 293 -14.85 -13.82 12.02
CA ASP A 293 -15.91 -14.82 12.11
C ASP A 293 -16.49 -15.22 10.73
N VAL A 294 -16.01 -14.65 9.63
CA VAL A 294 -16.52 -14.88 8.28
C VAL A 294 -15.63 -15.84 7.50
N ARG A 295 -16.23 -16.83 6.82
CA ARG A 295 -15.51 -17.71 5.88
C ARG A 295 -15.47 -17.11 4.48
N CYS A 296 -14.50 -17.54 3.68
CA CYS A 296 -14.39 -17.16 2.28
C CYS A 296 -14.41 -18.42 1.41
N MET A 297 -15.51 -18.62 0.71
CA MET A 297 -15.82 -19.81 -0.08
C MET A 297 -15.70 -19.52 -1.59
N GLY A 298 -16.33 -20.37 -2.42
CA GLY A 298 -16.34 -20.24 -3.87
C GLY A 298 -14.94 -20.35 -4.46
N ARG A 299 -14.60 -19.39 -5.34
CA ARG A 299 -13.27 -19.31 -5.97
C ARG A 299 -12.21 -18.70 -5.06
N GLY A 300 -12.57 -18.30 -3.85
CA GLY A 300 -11.67 -17.65 -2.91
C GLY A 300 -11.41 -16.18 -3.25
N ARG A 301 -10.77 -15.49 -2.30
CA ARG A 301 -10.40 -14.07 -2.44
C ARG A 301 -9.04 -13.94 -3.14
N PRO A 302 -8.94 -13.16 -4.21
CA PRO A 302 -7.66 -12.77 -4.80
C PRO A 302 -6.77 -12.02 -3.83
N PHE A 303 -5.49 -12.38 -3.82
CA PHE A 303 -4.46 -11.72 -3.04
C PHE A 303 -3.14 -11.67 -3.81
N VAL A 304 -2.29 -10.75 -3.41
CA VAL A 304 -0.87 -10.74 -3.79
C VAL A 304 -0.05 -10.69 -2.52
N ILE A 305 0.89 -11.62 -2.40
CA ILE A 305 1.91 -11.62 -1.35
C ILE A 305 3.20 -11.02 -1.91
N GLU A 306 3.78 -10.11 -1.15
CA GLU A 306 5.03 -9.42 -1.43
C GLU A 306 6.11 -9.94 -0.49
N LEU A 307 7.17 -10.51 -1.03
CA LEU A 307 8.33 -10.98 -0.29
C LEU A 307 9.42 -9.93 -0.40
N LYS A 308 9.88 -9.42 0.74
CA LYS A 308 10.99 -8.47 0.80
C LYS A 308 12.31 -9.22 0.71
N GLU A 309 13.24 -8.71 -0.08
CA GLU A 309 14.63 -9.22 -0.19
C GLU A 309 14.75 -10.76 -0.31
N PRO A 310 14.04 -11.42 -1.25
CA PRO A 310 14.14 -12.86 -1.39
C PRO A 310 15.48 -13.26 -2.01
N LYS A 311 16.14 -14.29 -1.45
CA LYS A 311 17.38 -14.83 -2.02
C LYS A 311 17.11 -15.68 -3.25
N LEU A 312 16.08 -16.51 -3.19
CA LEU A 312 15.65 -17.35 -4.32
C LEU A 312 14.43 -16.73 -5.00
N ARG A 313 14.30 -16.95 -6.31
CA ARG A 313 13.16 -16.43 -7.10
C ARG A 313 12.51 -17.47 -7.99
N SER A 314 13.24 -18.52 -8.36
CA SER A 314 12.64 -19.65 -9.07
C SER A 314 11.92 -20.56 -8.08
N CYS A 315 10.66 -20.86 -8.38
CA CYS A 315 9.89 -21.85 -7.64
C CYS A 315 8.86 -22.51 -8.57
N ASP A 316 8.52 -23.76 -8.23
CA ASP A 316 7.37 -24.45 -8.80
C ASP A 316 6.12 -24.07 -7.99
N TYR A 317 5.24 -23.27 -8.61
CA TYR A 317 4.02 -22.80 -7.95
C TYR A 317 3.10 -23.94 -7.54
N GLN A 318 3.08 -25.06 -8.27
CA GLN A 318 2.20 -26.19 -7.94
C GLN A 318 2.63 -26.90 -6.65
N GLN A 319 3.95 -27.05 -6.47
CA GLN A 319 4.50 -27.62 -5.24
C GLN A 319 4.28 -26.69 -4.05
N LEU A 320 4.39 -25.38 -4.29
CA LEU A 320 4.15 -24.36 -3.27
C LEU A 320 2.69 -24.34 -2.81
N GLU A 321 1.73 -24.47 -3.73
CA GLU A 321 0.31 -24.63 -3.41
C GLU A 321 0.08 -25.83 -2.49
N ASN A 322 0.64 -26.99 -2.85
CA ASN A 322 0.48 -28.22 -2.06
C ASN A 322 1.08 -28.05 -0.66
N LEU A 323 2.28 -27.46 -0.55
CA LEU A 323 2.94 -27.21 0.73
C LEU A 323 2.11 -26.29 1.64
N ILE A 324 1.52 -25.23 1.07
CA ILE A 324 0.65 -24.31 1.83
C ILE A 324 -0.60 -25.03 2.29
N ASN A 325 -1.25 -25.80 1.43
CA ASN A 325 -2.47 -26.54 1.74
C ASN A 325 -2.25 -27.62 2.81
N GLU A 326 -1.09 -28.30 2.79
CA GLU A 326 -0.70 -29.26 3.84
C GLU A 326 -0.46 -28.56 5.19
N LYS A 327 0.31 -27.47 5.21
CA LYS A 327 0.59 -26.70 6.44
C LYS A 327 -0.65 -26.01 7.01
N ALA A 328 -1.61 -25.66 6.17
CA ALA A 328 -2.86 -25.03 6.57
C ALA A 328 -3.81 -25.96 7.34
N ALA A 329 -3.60 -27.28 7.31
CA ALA A 329 -4.39 -28.27 8.05
C ALA A 329 -5.92 -28.10 7.92
N GLY A 330 -6.41 -27.64 6.77
CA GLY A 330 -7.83 -27.40 6.49
C GLY A 330 -8.39 -26.05 6.93
N ALA A 331 -7.58 -25.16 7.53
CA ALA A 331 -8.00 -23.81 7.89
C ALA A 331 -8.19 -22.90 6.66
N ILE A 332 -7.26 -23.02 5.70
CA ILE A 332 -7.27 -22.30 4.42
C ILE A 332 -6.94 -23.25 3.27
N GLU A 333 -7.40 -22.91 2.06
CA GLU A 333 -6.97 -23.53 0.80
C GLU A 333 -6.49 -22.42 -0.14
N VAL A 334 -5.37 -22.62 -0.81
CA VAL A 334 -4.81 -21.71 -1.81
C VAL A 334 -4.85 -22.35 -3.18
N SER A 335 -5.20 -21.55 -4.18
CA SER A 335 -5.23 -21.91 -5.60
C SER A 335 -4.72 -20.77 -6.48
N ASP A 336 -4.43 -21.09 -7.75
CA ASP A 336 -4.05 -20.15 -8.81
C ASP A 336 -2.79 -19.33 -8.50
N LEU A 337 -1.78 -19.95 -7.88
CA LEU A 337 -0.50 -19.30 -7.61
C LEU A 337 0.26 -19.02 -8.92
N ARG A 338 0.68 -17.78 -9.08
CA ARG A 338 1.51 -17.35 -10.20
C ARG A 338 2.36 -16.13 -9.87
N ASN A 339 3.36 -15.90 -10.70
CA ASN A 339 4.15 -14.67 -10.64
C ASN A 339 3.28 -13.42 -10.85
N SER A 340 3.60 -12.36 -10.13
CA SER A 340 2.85 -11.09 -10.13
C SER A 340 3.79 -9.87 -10.09
N ASN A 341 3.18 -8.69 -10.06
CA ASN A 341 3.84 -7.40 -10.26
C ASN A 341 3.26 -6.38 -9.27
N ARG A 342 4.02 -5.33 -8.95
CA ARG A 342 3.53 -4.20 -8.14
C ARG A 342 2.28 -3.51 -8.73
N SER A 343 2.17 -3.43 -10.05
CA SER A 343 0.98 -2.85 -10.72
C SER A 343 -0.29 -3.65 -10.45
N GLU A 344 -0.16 -4.97 -10.30
CA GLU A 344 -1.28 -5.86 -9.99
C GLU A 344 -1.78 -5.66 -8.55
N VAL A 345 -0.90 -5.34 -7.61
CA VAL A 345 -1.28 -4.95 -6.24
C VAL A 345 -2.22 -3.74 -6.25
N VAL A 346 -1.93 -2.74 -7.08
CA VAL A 346 -2.78 -1.54 -7.23
C VAL A 346 -4.11 -1.93 -7.86
N ARG A 347 -4.08 -2.70 -8.96
CA ARG A 347 -5.29 -3.19 -9.63
C ARG A 347 -6.22 -3.92 -8.67
N ILE A 348 -5.69 -4.82 -7.84
CA ILE A 348 -6.48 -5.60 -6.88
C ILE A 348 -7.10 -4.72 -5.80
N LYS A 349 -6.40 -3.68 -5.34
CA LYS A 349 -6.94 -2.77 -4.31
C LYS A 349 -8.05 -1.87 -4.86
N ASP A 350 -7.91 -1.43 -6.10
CA ASP A 350 -8.80 -0.43 -6.70
C ASP A 350 -10.00 -1.03 -7.43
N THR A 351 -9.94 -2.32 -7.83
CA THR A 351 -11.04 -2.97 -8.58
C THR A 351 -12.29 -3.08 -7.70
N PRO A 352 -13.39 -2.36 -8.02
CA PRO A 352 -14.64 -2.47 -7.28
C PRO A 352 -15.37 -3.74 -7.70
N ALA A 353 -15.03 -4.86 -7.06
CA ALA A 353 -15.67 -6.15 -7.34
C ALA A 353 -16.95 -6.34 -6.53
N GLU A 354 -18.00 -6.79 -7.22
CA GLU A 354 -19.23 -7.29 -6.62
C GLU A 354 -18.96 -8.60 -5.86
N LYS A 355 -19.72 -8.83 -4.79
CA LYS A 355 -19.49 -9.97 -3.90
C LYS A 355 -20.80 -10.66 -3.58
N SER A 356 -20.77 -11.98 -3.66
CA SER A 356 -21.86 -12.83 -3.20
C SER A 356 -21.61 -13.23 -1.75
N TYR A 357 -22.66 -13.23 -0.94
CA TYR A 357 -22.62 -13.56 0.47
C TYR A 357 -23.76 -14.50 0.81
N THR A 358 -23.52 -15.44 1.71
CA THR A 358 -24.55 -16.26 2.33
C THR A 358 -24.56 -15.94 3.82
N ILE A 359 -25.72 -15.58 4.35
CA ILE A 359 -25.88 -15.16 5.75
C ILE A 359 -27.06 -15.89 6.36
N ARG A 360 -26.87 -16.38 7.60
CA ARG A 360 -27.92 -17.00 8.40
C ARG A 360 -28.18 -16.18 9.65
N PHE A 361 -29.45 -15.93 9.94
CA PHE A 361 -29.88 -15.15 11.08
C PHE A 361 -31.13 -15.73 11.71
N LYS A 362 -31.27 -15.52 13.03
CA LYS A 362 -32.43 -15.92 13.83
C LYS A 362 -33.38 -14.74 13.98
N LEU A 363 -34.68 -15.00 13.82
CA LEU A 363 -35.72 -14.01 14.05
C LEU A 363 -36.12 -13.99 15.53
N GLN A 364 -36.19 -12.79 16.09
CA GLN A 364 -36.68 -12.51 17.43
C GLN A 364 -37.85 -11.50 17.35
N PRO A 365 -38.82 -11.59 18.27
CA PRO A 365 -39.87 -10.59 18.40
C PRO A 365 -39.25 -9.20 18.65
N MET A 366 -39.84 -8.17 18.05
CA MET A 366 -39.39 -6.78 18.15
C MET A 366 -40.49 -5.91 18.75
N ASN A 367 -40.09 -4.95 19.59
CA ASN A 367 -41.00 -3.98 20.20
C ASN A 367 -41.26 -2.76 19.31
N GLU A 368 -42.34 -2.03 19.55
CA GLU A 368 -42.67 -0.80 18.80
C GLU A 368 -41.59 0.29 18.94
N SER A 369 -40.98 0.43 20.13
CA SER A 369 -39.90 1.39 20.38
C SER A 369 -38.64 1.07 19.57
N GLU A 370 -38.23 -0.20 19.53
CA GLU A 370 -37.09 -0.68 18.74
C GLU A 370 -37.33 -0.48 17.24
N TYR A 371 -38.56 -0.76 16.78
CA TYR A 371 -38.94 -0.54 15.38
C TYR A 371 -38.86 0.95 14.98
N ASN A 372 -39.28 1.86 15.87
CA ASN A 372 -39.19 3.30 15.64
C ASN A 372 -37.74 3.77 15.53
N VAL A 373 -36.81 3.19 16.31
CA VAL A 373 -35.37 3.51 16.20
C VAL A 373 -34.82 3.09 14.84
N ILE A 374 -35.16 1.88 14.37
CA ILE A 374 -34.65 1.36 13.10
C ILE A 374 -35.22 2.14 11.90
N THR A 375 -36.48 2.58 11.98
CA THR A 375 -37.18 3.32 10.92
C THR A 375 -37.02 4.84 10.97
N ALA A 376 -36.36 5.37 12.00
CA ALA A 376 -36.12 6.80 12.14
C ALA A 376 -35.35 7.37 10.92
N PRO A 377 -35.81 8.46 10.28
CA PRO A 377 -35.21 8.94 9.04
C PRO A 377 -33.72 9.29 9.22
N LEU A 378 -32.88 8.74 8.34
CA LEU A 378 -31.45 9.05 8.32
C LEU A 378 -31.20 10.52 7.96
N ASP A 379 -30.44 11.23 8.80
CA ASP A 379 -29.95 12.58 8.49
C ASP A 379 -28.92 12.52 7.34
N LEU A 380 -29.35 12.92 6.15
CA LEU A 380 -28.57 12.90 4.91
C LEU A 380 -27.53 14.03 4.80
N THR A 381 -27.32 14.85 5.83
CA THR A 381 -26.30 15.92 5.80
C THR A 381 -24.87 15.39 5.61
N LYS A 382 -24.58 14.16 6.06
CA LYS A 382 -23.29 13.46 5.92
C LYS A 382 -23.23 12.53 4.70
N GLN A 383 -23.68 12.99 3.54
CA GLN A 383 -23.53 12.23 2.29
C GLN A 383 -22.10 12.28 1.73
N ASP A 384 -21.68 11.16 1.15
CA ASP A 384 -20.46 11.05 0.35
C ASP A 384 -20.57 11.94 -0.90
N LYS A 385 -19.97 13.14 -0.84
CA LYS A 385 -19.94 14.08 -1.99
C LYS A 385 -18.91 13.58 -2.99
N ASN A 386 -19.32 12.67 -3.87
CA ASN A 386 -18.56 12.28 -5.06
C ASN A 386 -18.64 13.33 -6.19
N SER A 387 -18.64 14.62 -5.85
CA SER A 387 -18.58 15.71 -6.82
C SER A 387 -17.22 16.38 -6.73
N HIS A 388 -16.54 16.50 -7.87
CA HIS A 388 -15.35 17.33 -8.06
C HIS A 388 -15.58 18.72 -7.45
N LYS A 389 -15.16 18.92 -6.21
CA LYS A 389 -15.20 20.25 -5.59
C LYS A 389 -14.11 21.08 -6.24
N ARG A 390 -14.51 21.97 -7.16
CA ARG A 390 -13.76 23.20 -7.45
C ARG A 390 -13.37 23.82 -6.11
N ARG A 391 -12.07 24.07 -5.92
CA ARG A 391 -11.53 24.74 -4.74
C ARG A 391 -12.36 26.01 -4.49
N PRO A 392 -12.88 26.23 -3.26
CA PRO A 392 -13.62 27.45 -2.96
C PRO A 392 -12.69 28.65 -3.17
N ARG A 393 -13.18 29.66 -3.90
CA ARG A 393 -12.47 30.94 -4.02
C ARG A 393 -12.34 31.56 -2.63
N ARG A 394 -11.15 32.06 -2.34
CA ARG A 394 -10.77 32.71 -1.07
C ARG A 394 -11.72 33.89 -0.82
N GLY A 395 -12.70 33.75 0.07
CA GLY A 395 -13.63 34.85 0.39
C GLY A 395 -14.87 34.47 1.21
N ASP A 396 -15.44 33.27 1.03
CA ASP A 396 -16.67 32.90 1.75
C ASP A 396 -16.39 32.30 3.13
N LYS A 397 -16.17 33.17 4.11
CA LYS A 397 -16.35 32.86 5.54
C LYS A 397 -17.77 33.26 5.96
N ARG A 398 -18.78 32.55 5.47
CA ARG A 398 -20.05 32.41 6.21
C ARG A 398 -20.04 31.03 6.86
N LYS A 399 -19.65 31.02 8.14
CA LYS A 399 -19.90 29.88 9.03
C LYS A 399 -21.41 29.87 9.29
N ASP A 400 -22.16 29.23 8.42
CA ASP A 400 -23.52 28.83 8.76
C ASP A 400 -23.43 27.66 9.74
N ASN A 401 -23.97 27.90 10.93
CA ASN A 401 -24.05 26.96 12.04
C ASN A 401 -24.56 25.60 11.56
N THR A 402 -23.69 24.60 11.58
CA THR A 402 -24.09 23.19 11.60
C THR A 402 -23.48 22.58 12.86
N THR A 403 -23.97 23.03 14.02
CA THR A 403 -23.98 22.13 15.18
C THR A 403 -24.81 20.93 14.76
N PRO A 404 -24.22 19.73 14.60
CA PRO A 404 -25.01 18.54 14.31
C PRO A 404 -26.04 18.39 15.44
N LEU A 405 -27.29 18.11 15.06
CA LEU A 405 -28.32 17.76 16.04
C LEU A 405 -27.79 16.64 16.95
N PRO A 406 -28.07 16.66 18.26
CA PRO A 406 -27.72 15.56 19.15
C PRO A 406 -28.22 14.24 18.52
N THR A 407 -27.29 13.32 18.29
CA THR A 407 -27.55 12.10 17.52
C THR A 407 -28.17 11.00 18.40
N GLU A 408 -28.11 11.18 19.71
CA GLU A 408 -28.83 10.35 20.67
C GLU A 408 -30.23 10.92 20.79
N ILE A 409 -31.19 10.27 20.13
CA ILE A 409 -32.56 10.32 20.60
C ILE A 409 -32.49 9.62 21.96
N ILE A 410 -32.45 10.41 23.03
CA ILE A 410 -32.79 9.93 24.37
C ILE A 410 -34.23 9.44 24.20
N THR A 411 -34.39 8.14 23.97
CA THR A 411 -35.65 7.50 24.29
C THR A 411 -35.71 7.68 25.80
N GLU A 412 -36.53 8.63 26.24
CA GLU A 412 -36.89 8.67 27.66
C GLU A 412 -37.42 7.27 27.94
N ASP A 413 -36.68 6.50 28.74
CA ASP A 413 -37.16 5.23 29.24
C ASP A 413 -38.48 5.57 29.94
N SER A 414 -39.58 5.31 29.25
CA SER A 414 -40.94 5.53 29.74
C SER A 414 -41.32 4.49 30.80
N GLY A 415 -40.32 3.82 31.36
CA GLY A 415 -40.39 2.97 32.53
C GLY A 415 -40.11 3.77 33.78
N TYR A 416 -40.94 3.59 34.80
CA TYR A 416 -40.68 4.15 36.12
C TYR A 416 -39.47 3.44 36.75
N ASN A 417 -38.38 4.16 37.00
CA ASN A 417 -37.22 3.61 37.71
C ASN A 417 -37.51 3.44 39.21
N GLU A 418 -36.99 2.36 39.80
CA GLU A 418 -37.12 2.05 41.24
C GLU A 418 -36.66 3.22 42.12
N GLU A 419 -35.57 3.88 41.72
CA GLU A 419 -34.98 4.99 42.47
C GLU A 419 -35.89 6.22 42.51
N ASP A 420 -36.63 6.50 41.43
CA ASP A 420 -37.50 7.67 41.34
C ASP A 420 -38.87 7.42 42.00
N LEU A 421 -39.39 6.20 41.90
CA LEU A 421 -40.57 5.76 42.64
C LEU A 421 -40.35 5.73 44.16
N SER A 422 -39.12 5.46 44.60
CA SER A 422 -38.75 5.47 46.02
C SER A 422 -38.79 6.88 46.64
N LYS A 423 -38.59 7.94 45.84
CA LYS A 423 -38.59 9.35 46.28
C LYS A 423 -39.99 9.93 46.42
N LEU A 424 -40.98 9.37 45.73
CA LEU A 424 -42.36 9.86 45.72
C LEU A 424 -43.09 9.59 47.03
N LYS A 425 -44.05 10.46 47.37
CA LYS A 425 -44.94 10.26 48.51
C LYS A 425 -45.99 9.20 48.16
N LYS A 426 -46.51 8.51 49.18
CA LYS A 426 -47.52 7.46 49.00
C LYS A 426 -48.74 7.94 48.19
N ALA A 427 -49.18 9.17 48.40
CA ALA A 427 -50.31 9.77 47.68
C ALA A 427 -50.04 9.94 46.16
N GLU A 428 -48.79 10.19 45.77
CA GLU A 428 -48.39 10.32 44.36
C GLU A 428 -48.33 8.93 43.70
N LEU A 429 -47.84 7.91 44.40
CA LEU A 429 -47.86 6.51 43.93
C LEU A 429 -49.29 5.96 43.81
N GLU A 430 -50.17 6.33 44.73
CA GLU A 430 -51.60 5.98 44.65
C GLU A 430 -52.27 6.65 43.46
N ALA A 431 -51.94 7.92 43.14
CA ALA A 431 -52.43 8.63 41.95
C ALA A 431 -52.00 7.96 40.65
N ILE A 432 -50.72 7.59 40.53
CA ILE A 432 -50.18 6.83 39.38
C ILE A 432 -50.89 5.48 39.23
N CYS A 433 -51.21 4.80 40.34
CA CYS A 433 -51.99 3.57 40.30
C CYS A 433 -53.44 3.81 39.82
N VAL A 434 -54.06 4.94 40.16
CA VAL A 434 -55.42 5.27 39.69
C VAL A 434 -55.43 5.56 38.20
N GLU A 435 -54.46 6.36 37.73
CA GLU A 435 -54.32 6.73 36.32
C GLU A 435 -54.10 5.50 35.43
N ASN A 436 -53.41 4.48 35.95
CA ASN A 436 -53.10 3.25 35.24
C ASN A 436 -54.03 2.06 35.56
N ASN A 437 -55.21 2.30 36.17
CA ASN A 437 -56.20 1.25 36.52
C ASN A 437 -55.69 0.11 37.43
N LEU A 438 -54.74 0.38 38.32
CA LEU A 438 -54.22 -0.55 39.33
C LEU A 438 -54.91 -0.42 40.70
N LYS A 439 -54.88 -1.47 41.52
CA LYS A 439 -55.47 -1.48 42.88
C LYS A 439 -54.71 -0.55 43.84
N LYS A 440 -55.43 0.36 44.52
CA LYS A 440 -54.89 1.38 45.45
C LYS A 440 -54.41 0.85 46.82
N ALA A 441 -54.71 -0.39 47.16
CA ALA A 441 -54.49 -0.92 48.51
C ALA A 441 -53.08 -1.50 48.68
N GLY A 442 -52.28 -0.99 49.62
CA GLY A 442 -50.99 -1.59 49.99
C GLY A 442 -50.02 -0.67 50.76
N LYS A 443 -48.89 -1.25 51.16
CA LYS A 443 -47.70 -0.51 51.63
C LYS A 443 -46.96 0.13 50.45
N LYS A 444 -46.12 1.14 50.72
CA LYS A 444 -45.35 1.86 49.69
C LYS A 444 -44.54 0.91 48.79
N SER A 445 -43.93 -0.12 49.34
CA SER A 445 -43.18 -1.14 48.59
C SER A 445 -44.07 -1.93 47.61
N GLU A 446 -45.26 -2.34 48.03
CA GLU A 446 -46.19 -3.14 47.21
C GLU A 446 -46.83 -2.32 46.08
N LEU A 447 -46.92 -1.00 46.24
CA LEU A 447 -47.35 -0.08 45.18
C LEU A 447 -46.24 0.13 44.15
N ILE A 448 -44.98 0.24 44.60
CA ILE A 448 -43.81 0.35 43.72
C ILE A 448 -43.64 -0.92 42.88
N GLU A 449 -43.71 -2.10 43.50
CA GLU A 449 -43.68 -3.39 42.79
C GLU A 449 -44.81 -3.53 41.76
N ARG A 450 -46.00 -3.01 42.06
CA ARG A 450 -47.13 -3.02 41.11
C ARG A 450 -46.97 -2.06 39.94
N ILE A 451 -46.34 -0.91 40.16
CA ILE A 451 -46.05 0.09 39.12
C ILE A 451 -44.91 -0.42 38.20
N LEU A 452 -43.91 -1.09 38.77
CA LEU A 452 -42.84 -1.77 38.02
C LEU A 452 -43.36 -2.98 37.23
N ALA A 453 -44.39 -3.66 37.74
CA ALA A 453 -45.02 -4.78 37.06
C ALA A 453 -45.98 -4.37 35.92
N MET A 454 -46.14 -3.07 35.64
CA MET A 454 -46.89 -2.64 34.46
C MET A 454 -46.10 -2.92 33.18
N PRO A 455 -46.75 -3.48 32.14
CA PRO A 455 -46.16 -3.48 30.81
C PRO A 455 -45.94 -2.02 30.39
N THR A 456 -44.69 -1.64 30.13
CA THR A 456 -44.36 -0.30 29.63
C THR A 456 -45.11 -0.04 28.31
N PRO A 457 -45.57 1.20 28.05
CA PRO A 457 -46.15 1.55 26.75
C PRO A 457 -45.15 1.20 25.64
N GLY A 458 -45.50 0.26 24.75
CA GLY A 458 -44.62 -0.24 23.68
C GLY A 458 -44.03 -1.65 23.91
N SER A 459 -44.42 -2.36 24.99
CA SER A 459 -44.01 -3.74 25.29
C SER A 459 -44.77 -4.84 24.50
N ILE A 460 -45.71 -4.47 23.63
CA ILE A 460 -46.38 -5.43 22.75
C ILE A 460 -45.42 -5.70 21.59
N CYS A 461 -44.86 -6.91 21.54
CA CYS A 461 -44.04 -7.36 20.42
C CYS A 461 -44.91 -7.54 19.17
N PHE A 462 -44.36 -7.24 18.00
CA PHE A 462 -44.99 -7.65 16.75
C PHE A 462 -45.04 -9.18 16.62
N ASP A 463 -46.11 -9.68 16.03
CA ASP A 463 -46.20 -11.09 15.63
C ASP A 463 -45.14 -11.39 14.57
N LEU A 464 -44.48 -12.55 14.71
CA LEU A 464 -43.49 -12.97 13.73
C LEU A 464 -44.15 -13.23 12.37
N PRO A 465 -43.53 -12.75 11.26
CA PRO A 465 -44.11 -12.92 9.93
C PRO A 465 -44.13 -14.39 9.50
N ASN A 466 -45.15 -14.77 8.73
CA ASN A 466 -45.25 -16.10 8.13
C ASN A 466 -44.13 -16.35 7.11
N SER A 467 -43.81 -17.61 6.85
CA SER A 467 -42.75 -18.02 5.91
C SER A 467 -42.92 -17.43 4.50
N GLU A 468 -44.15 -17.31 4.00
CA GLU A 468 -44.44 -16.69 2.69
C GLU A 468 -44.14 -15.18 2.69
N THR A 469 -44.51 -14.48 3.78
CA THR A 469 -44.21 -13.06 3.94
C THR A 469 -42.71 -12.83 3.99
N ILE A 470 -41.99 -13.67 4.74
CA ILE A 470 -40.51 -13.62 4.83
C ILE A 470 -39.89 -13.75 3.43
N LYS A 471 -40.32 -14.76 2.66
CA LYS A 471 -39.85 -14.96 1.27
C LYS A 471 -40.10 -13.74 0.40
N THR A 472 -41.33 -13.24 0.39
CA THR A 472 -41.72 -12.13 -0.49
C THR A 472 -40.96 -10.84 -0.16
N THR A 473 -40.78 -10.56 1.14
CA THR A 473 -40.04 -9.39 1.62
C THR A 473 -38.55 -9.49 1.29
N ILE A 474 -37.93 -10.66 1.47
CA ILE A 474 -36.51 -10.84 1.12
C ILE A 474 -36.29 -10.72 -0.38
N MET A 475 -37.17 -11.28 -1.21
CA MET A 475 -37.08 -11.12 -2.66
C MET A 475 -37.24 -9.66 -3.11
N SER A 476 -38.02 -8.85 -2.37
CA SER A 476 -38.17 -7.42 -2.67
C SER A 476 -36.89 -6.59 -2.46
N LEU A 477 -35.86 -7.15 -1.82
CA LEU A 477 -34.56 -6.49 -1.65
C LEU A 477 -33.74 -6.45 -2.95
N GLU A 478 -34.09 -7.27 -3.95
CA GLU A 478 -33.41 -7.26 -5.25
C GLU A 478 -33.55 -5.88 -5.93
N GLY A 479 -32.42 -5.31 -6.36
CA GLY A 479 -32.33 -3.96 -6.95
C GLY A 479 -32.50 -2.82 -5.93
N THR A 480 -32.57 -3.10 -4.64
CA THR A 480 -32.79 -2.06 -3.62
C THR A 480 -31.52 -1.27 -3.33
N LYS A 481 -31.66 0.06 -3.30
CA LYS A 481 -30.59 0.99 -2.91
C LYS A 481 -30.60 1.20 -1.39
N LEU A 482 -29.53 0.76 -0.75
CA LEU A 482 -29.25 0.91 0.66
C LEU A 482 -28.52 2.23 0.91
N ALA A 483 -28.97 2.99 1.91
CA ALA A 483 -28.21 4.07 2.53
C ALA A 483 -27.59 3.53 3.82
N GLN A 484 -26.29 3.27 3.80
CA GLN A 484 -25.53 2.74 4.93
C GLN A 484 -24.62 3.82 5.52
N ARG A 485 -24.93 4.28 6.74
CA ARG A 485 -23.97 5.03 7.55
C ARG A 485 -22.84 4.09 8.00
N THR A 486 -21.64 4.62 8.21
CA THR A 486 -20.51 3.84 8.73
C THR A 486 -20.94 3.08 10.00
N PRO A 487 -20.84 1.73 10.03
CA PRO A 487 -21.34 0.96 11.16
C PRO A 487 -20.61 1.28 12.47
N ASP A 488 -21.30 1.12 13.60
CA ASP A 488 -20.75 1.50 14.92
C ASP A 488 -19.45 0.78 15.26
N ARG A 489 -19.41 -0.54 14.99
CA ARG A 489 -18.23 -1.37 15.25
C ARG A 489 -16.96 -0.91 14.50
N VAL A 490 -17.09 -0.18 13.40
CA VAL A 490 -15.95 0.34 12.60
C VAL A 490 -15.80 1.85 12.67
N ALA A 491 -16.69 2.58 13.37
CA ALA A 491 -16.68 4.03 13.44
C ALA A 491 -15.37 4.60 14.02
N HIS A 492 -14.72 3.88 14.94
CA HIS A 492 -13.41 4.27 15.49
C HIS A 492 -12.25 4.23 14.47
N ARG A 493 -12.42 3.54 13.33
CA ARG A 493 -11.37 3.40 12.29
C ARG A 493 -11.70 4.15 11.01
N ARG A 494 -12.97 4.50 10.78
CA ARG A 494 -13.45 5.03 9.51
C ARG A 494 -14.23 6.31 9.74
N ALA A 495 -14.12 7.23 8.78
CA ALA A 495 -14.95 8.42 8.77
C ALA A 495 -16.45 8.05 8.78
N ASP A 496 -17.20 8.75 9.61
CA ASP A 496 -18.65 8.62 9.72
C ASP A 496 -19.32 9.25 8.49
N LEU A 497 -19.80 8.39 7.59
CA LEU A 497 -20.31 8.79 6.28
C LEU A 497 -21.43 7.87 5.84
N ILE A 498 -22.43 8.43 5.16
CA ILE A 498 -23.51 7.66 4.53
C ILE A 498 -23.11 7.32 3.09
N ARG A 499 -23.02 6.02 2.81
CA ARG A 499 -22.70 5.46 1.50
C ARG A 499 -23.94 4.80 0.90
N ARG A 500 -24.21 5.08 -0.37
CA ARG A 500 -25.27 4.40 -1.13
C ARG A 500 -24.70 3.13 -1.74
N ARG A 501 -25.38 2.01 -1.55
CA ARG A 501 -24.99 0.70 -2.07
C ARG A 501 -26.20 -0.02 -2.64
N GLU A 502 -25.98 -0.91 -3.59
CA GLU A 502 -27.06 -1.68 -4.21
C GLU A 502 -26.96 -3.17 -3.88
N VAL A 503 -28.12 -3.77 -3.57
CA VAL A 503 -28.28 -5.23 -3.57
C VAL A 503 -28.69 -5.61 -4.98
N ILE A 504 -27.83 -6.35 -5.67
CA ILE A 504 -27.95 -6.60 -7.10
C ILE A 504 -28.90 -7.77 -7.35
N THR A 505 -28.65 -8.90 -6.68
CA THR A 505 -29.50 -10.10 -6.79
C THR A 505 -29.71 -10.73 -5.42
N VAL A 506 -30.87 -11.36 -5.26
CA VAL A 506 -31.24 -12.11 -4.04
C VAL A 506 -31.71 -13.48 -4.47
N HIS A 507 -31.17 -14.52 -3.85
CA HIS A 507 -31.65 -15.90 -4.06
C HIS A 507 -32.78 -16.23 -3.09
N GLU A 508 -33.58 -17.24 -3.44
CA GLU A 508 -34.69 -17.69 -2.59
C GLU A 508 -34.17 -18.07 -1.19
N PRO A 509 -34.78 -17.53 -0.12
CA PRO A 509 -34.32 -17.78 1.24
C PRO A 509 -34.75 -19.17 1.72
N LEU A 510 -33.86 -19.84 2.45
CA LEU A 510 -34.15 -21.06 3.18
C LEU A 510 -34.65 -20.68 4.57
N ILE A 511 -35.80 -21.21 4.97
CA ILE A 511 -36.43 -20.93 6.25
C ILE A 511 -36.56 -22.24 7.02
N GLU A 512 -35.94 -22.31 8.18
CA GLU A 512 -35.97 -23.46 9.07
C GLU A 512 -36.64 -23.06 10.40
N ILE A 513 -37.62 -23.84 10.83
CA ILE A 513 -38.25 -23.68 12.15
C ILE A 513 -37.61 -24.71 13.06
N MET A 514 -36.90 -24.23 14.08
CA MET A 514 -36.20 -25.04 15.06
C MET A 514 -37.17 -25.65 16.08
N GLU A 515 -36.73 -26.69 16.79
CA GLU A 515 -37.52 -27.37 17.83
C GLU A 515 -37.89 -26.43 19.00
N ASP A 516 -37.10 -25.37 19.23
CA ASP A 516 -37.37 -24.32 20.22
C ASP A 516 -38.46 -23.32 19.77
N GLY A 517 -39.05 -23.52 18.58
CA GLY A 517 -40.04 -22.63 17.98
C GLY A 517 -39.45 -21.38 17.33
N SER A 518 -38.11 -21.26 17.25
CA SER A 518 -37.47 -20.12 16.59
C SER A 518 -37.31 -20.32 15.08
N THR A 519 -37.45 -19.23 14.35
CA THR A 519 -37.31 -19.21 12.89
C THR A 519 -35.91 -18.74 12.53
N GLU A 520 -35.15 -19.60 11.86
CA GLU A 520 -33.88 -19.26 11.26
C GLU A 520 -34.04 -19.09 9.75
N VAL A 521 -33.38 -18.07 9.21
CA VAL A 521 -33.44 -17.73 7.81
C VAL A 521 -32.03 -17.65 7.26
N GLU A 522 -31.78 -18.38 6.18
CA GLU A 522 -30.54 -18.34 5.42
C GLU A 522 -30.80 -17.74 4.05
N ILE A 523 -30.04 -16.71 3.69
CA ILE A 523 -30.21 -15.97 2.44
C ILE A 523 -28.88 -15.82 1.72
N THR A 524 -28.91 -15.85 0.40
CA THR A 524 -27.76 -15.53 -0.44
C THR A 524 -28.01 -14.26 -1.23
N LEU A 525 -27.10 -13.30 -1.10
CA LEU A 525 -27.18 -11.95 -1.65
C LEU A 525 -25.95 -11.66 -2.52
N ARG A 526 -26.14 -11.00 -3.66
CA ARG A 526 -25.05 -10.36 -4.42
C ARG A 526 -25.14 -8.86 -4.22
N CYS A 527 -24.07 -8.26 -3.70
CA CYS A 527 -24.06 -6.85 -3.34
C CYS A 527 -22.92 -6.11 -4.04
N GLU A 528 -23.11 -4.80 -4.21
CA GLU A 528 -22.08 -3.88 -4.66
C GLU A 528 -20.87 -3.87 -3.70
N SER A 529 -19.70 -3.48 -4.20
CA SER A 529 -18.46 -3.43 -3.44
C SER A 529 -18.58 -2.53 -2.18
N GLY A 530 -18.13 -3.06 -1.03
CA GLY A 530 -18.13 -2.32 0.24
C GLY A 530 -19.47 -2.24 0.96
N THR A 531 -20.48 -3.01 0.54
CA THR A 531 -21.74 -3.18 1.28
C THR A 531 -21.50 -3.93 2.58
N TYR A 532 -22.05 -3.41 3.68
CA TYR A 532 -21.96 -4.01 5.01
C TYR A 532 -23.15 -4.96 5.23
N VAL A 533 -22.94 -6.25 4.98
CA VAL A 533 -24.03 -7.24 4.90
C VAL A 533 -24.69 -7.52 6.25
N LYS A 534 -23.92 -7.59 7.34
CA LYS A 534 -24.49 -7.80 8.70
C LYS A 534 -25.48 -6.68 9.01
N GLU A 535 -25.08 -5.45 8.74
CA GLU A 535 -25.88 -4.25 8.97
C GLU A 535 -27.09 -4.14 8.03
N THR A 536 -27.01 -4.68 6.81
CA THR A 536 -28.20 -4.85 5.94
C THR A 536 -29.24 -5.76 6.60
N ILE A 537 -28.82 -6.78 7.37
CA ILE A 537 -29.73 -7.68 8.08
C ILE A 537 -30.31 -7.02 9.34
N HIS A 538 -29.45 -6.63 10.30
CA HIS A 538 -29.91 -6.18 11.61
C HIS A 538 -30.22 -4.66 11.71
N GLY A 539 -29.86 -3.86 10.70
CA GLY A 539 -30.19 -2.44 10.60
C GLY A 539 -29.31 -1.47 11.40
N ASP A 540 -28.40 -1.98 12.24
CA ASP A 540 -27.45 -1.22 13.08
C ASP A 540 -28.08 0.01 13.78
N ASN A 541 -29.17 -0.22 14.52
CA ASN A 541 -29.94 0.84 15.21
C ASN A 541 -30.40 1.98 14.29
N GLY A 542 -30.82 1.65 13.06
CA GLY A 542 -31.32 2.62 12.07
C GLY A 542 -30.24 3.26 11.20
N ARG A 543 -28.99 2.83 11.32
CA ARG A 543 -27.87 3.33 10.49
C ARG A 543 -27.89 2.82 9.06
N THR A 544 -28.60 1.72 8.80
CA THR A 544 -28.80 1.16 7.45
C THR A 544 -30.28 1.18 7.10
N GLN A 545 -30.63 1.84 5.99
CA GLN A 545 -32.00 1.87 5.48
C GLN A 545 -32.07 1.65 3.95
N PRO A 546 -33.02 0.84 3.47
CA PRO A 546 -33.82 -0.12 4.24
C PRO A 546 -32.95 -1.27 4.82
N SER A 547 -33.44 -1.96 5.84
CA SER A 547 -32.81 -3.17 6.42
C SER A 547 -33.79 -4.33 6.51
N VAL A 548 -33.31 -5.58 6.53
CA VAL A 548 -34.18 -6.77 6.64
C VAL A 548 -35.02 -6.72 7.92
N ALA A 549 -34.41 -6.31 9.04
CA ALA A 549 -35.11 -6.12 10.30
C ALA A 549 -36.28 -5.12 10.19
N SER A 550 -36.07 -3.99 9.50
CA SER A 550 -37.13 -3.00 9.26
C SER A 550 -38.26 -3.53 8.38
N LEU A 551 -37.94 -4.34 7.37
CA LEU A 551 -38.91 -4.85 6.42
C LEU A 551 -39.75 -6.01 7.00
N LEU A 552 -39.15 -6.85 7.85
CA LEU A 552 -39.82 -7.97 8.51
C LEU A 552 -40.52 -7.59 9.82
N LYS A 553 -40.29 -6.37 10.34
CA LYS A 553 -40.75 -5.92 11.68
C LYS A 553 -40.32 -6.88 12.79
N ALA A 554 -39.13 -7.46 12.65
CA ALA A 554 -38.59 -8.46 13.54
C ALA A 554 -37.10 -8.21 13.76
N LYS A 555 -36.61 -8.55 14.95
CA LYS A 555 -35.19 -8.41 15.29
C LYS A 555 -34.43 -9.56 14.65
N CYS A 556 -33.38 -9.24 13.90
CA CYS A 556 -32.60 -10.22 13.17
C CYS A 556 -31.22 -10.36 13.81
N GLU A 557 -30.98 -11.48 14.49
CA GLU A 557 -29.68 -11.80 15.10
C GLU A 557 -28.83 -12.62 14.12
N VAL A 558 -27.69 -12.06 13.70
CA VAL A 558 -26.80 -12.72 12.73
C VAL A 558 -26.03 -13.85 13.40
N MET A 559 -26.23 -15.08 12.94
CA MET A 559 -25.53 -16.27 13.45
C MET A 559 -24.18 -16.43 12.78
N TRP A 560 -24.16 -16.35 11.46
CA TRP A 560 -22.93 -16.42 10.68
C TRP A 560 -23.08 -15.79 9.30
N LEU A 561 -21.95 -15.44 8.71
CA LEU A 561 -21.84 -14.87 7.37
C LEU A 561 -20.67 -15.53 6.65
N ASP A 562 -20.87 -15.87 5.38
CA ASP A 562 -19.86 -16.41 4.48
C ASP A 562 -19.80 -15.58 3.20
N VAL A 563 -18.59 -15.35 2.71
CA VAL A 563 -18.39 -14.82 1.35
C VAL A 563 -18.51 -15.99 0.39
N GLY A 564 -19.52 -15.96 -0.47
CA GLY A 564 -19.80 -17.00 -1.46
C GLY A 564 -18.84 -16.94 -2.64
N ASP A 565 -18.79 -15.82 -3.35
CA ASP A 565 -17.84 -15.62 -4.46
C ASP A 565 -17.48 -14.14 -4.62
N ILE A 566 -16.36 -13.88 -5.27
CA ILE A 566 -15.92 -12.52 -5.60
C ILE A 566 -15.79 -12.39 -7.12
N HIS A 567 -16.69 -11.59 -7.69
CA HIS A 567 -16.84 -11.41 -9.14
C HIS A 567 -15.85 -10.34 -9.62
N ALA A 568 -14.60 -10.74 -9.88
CA ALA A 568 -13.49 -9.83 -10.16
C ALA A 568 -12.58 -10.30 -11.31
N ASP A 569 -13.17 -10.90 -12.33
CA ASP A 569 -12.43 -11.39 -13.49
C ASP A 569 -12.15 -10.28 -14.52
#